data_AF-A0A2D4I029-F1
#
_entry.id   AF-A0A2D4I029-F1
#
_cell.length_a   1.000
_cell.length_b   1.000
_cell.length_c   1.000
_cell.angle_alpha   90.00
_cell.angle_beta   90.00
_cell.angle_gamma   90.00
#
_symmetry.space_group_name_H-M   'P 1'
#
loop_
_entity.id
_entity.type
_entity.pdbx_description
1 polymer ?
#
loop_
_entity_poly.entity_id
_entity_poly.type
_entity_poly.pdbx_seq_one_letter_code
_entity_poly.pdbx_strand_id
1 'polypeptide(L)'
;MSNDPNYLHRMTTLFCINVLSEVCGQEITTKHMLPTVLRMAGDAVANVRFNVAKSLQKIGPILDNGTLQNEVKPVLEKLTQDPDVDVKYFAQEALTVLALV
;
A
#
# COMPACT_ATOMS: atom_id res chain seq x y z
N MET A 1 2.99 15.25 5.07
CA MET A 1 2.91 15.05 3.61
C MET A 1 1.81 14.06 3.19
N SER A 2 1.59 12.94 3.87
CA SER A 2 0.52 11.98 3.53
C SER A 2 -0.92 12.45 3.78
N ASN A 3 -1.13 13.70 4.21
CA ASN A 3 -2.42 14.39 4.33
C ASN A 3 -2.37 15.77 3.64
N ASP A 4 -1.35 16.01 2.82
CA ASP A 4 -1.17 17.29 2.13
C ASP A 4 -2.31 17.53 1.12
N PRO A 5 -2.83 18.76 0.98
CA PRO A 5 -3.84 19.07 -0.02
C PRO A 5 -3.42 18.66 -1.45
N ASN A 6 -2.13 18.79 -1.77
CA ASN A 6 -1.59 18.40 -3.06
C ASN A 6 -1.32 16.88 -3.09
N TYR A 7 -2.04 16.17 -3.97
CA TYR A 7 -1.91 14.72 -4.10
C TYR A 7 -0.53 14.28 -4.59
N LEU A 8 0.24 15.15 -5.26
CA LEU A 8 1.61 14.85 -5.67
C LEU A 8 2.55 14.65 -4.46
N HIS A 9 2.36 15.42 -3.39
CA HIS A 9 3.11 15.22 -2.14
C HIS A 9 2.71 13.92 -1.43
N ARG A 10 1.42 13.55 -1.53
CA ARG A 10 0.93 12.26 -1.03
C ARG A 10 1.56 11.10 -1.80
N MET A 11 1.56 11.16 -3.13
CA MET A 11 2.27 10.18 -3.98
C MET A 11 3.76 10.09 -3.65
N THR A 12 4.43 11.24 -3.48
CA THR A 12 5.84 11.28 -3.09
C THR A 12 6.08 10.54 -1.77
N THR A 13 5.13 10.63 -0.83
CA THR A 13 5.22 9.88 0.44
C THR A 13 5.23 8.37 0.21
N LEU A 14 4.38 7.85 -0.68
CA LEU A 14 4.36 6.42 -1.03
C LEU A 14 5.67 5.99 -1.70
N PHE A 15 6.21 6.79 -2.61
CA PHE A 15 7.48 6.49 -3.26
C PHE A 15 8.66 6.50 -2.27
N CYS A 16 8.69 7.45 -1.34
CA CYS A 16 9.70 7.45 -0.28
C CYS A 16 9.60 6.19 0.59
N ILE A 17 8.39 5.76 0.96
CA ILE A 17 8.19 4.53 1.74
C ILE A 17 8.72 3.31 0.99
N ASN A 18 8.45 3.20 -0.31
CA ASN A 18 8.92 2.07 -1.13
C ASN A 18 10.46 1.93 -1.13
N VAL A 19 11.18 3.06 -1.12
CA VAL A 19 12.64 3.07 -1.11
C VAL A 19 13.18 2.81 0.31
N LEU A 20 12.59 3.46 1.32
CA LEU A 20 13.07 3.37 2.70
C LEU A 20 12.81 2.00 3.32
N SER A 21 11.73 1.31 2.95
CA SER A 21 11.39 0.00 3.51
C SER A 21 12.50 -1.03 3.25
N GLU A 22 13.16 -0.96 2.08
CA GLU A 22 14.24 -1.89 1.70
C GLU A 22 15.45 -1.80 2.62
N VAL A 23 15.71 -0.63 3.22
CA VAL A 23 16.89 -0.38 4.07
C VAL A 23 16.58 -0.34 5.56
N CYS A 24 15.33 -0.06 5.95
CA CYS A 24 14.92 0.04 7.35
C CYS A 24 14.53 -1.30 7.99
N GLY A 25 14.31 -2.35 7.18
CA GLY A 25 13.96 -3.68 7.66
C GLY A 25 12.52 -3.80 8.17
N GLN A 26 12.15 -5.02 8.57
CA GLN A 26 10.78 -5.40 8.92
C GLN A 26 10.19 -4.58 10.06
N GLU A 27 10.87 -4.49 11.21
CA GLU A 27 10.31 -3.86 12.41
C GLU A 27 9.91 -2.40 12.16
N ILE A 28 10.81 -1.62 11.55
CA ILE A 28 10.57 -0.21 11.25
C ILE A 28 9.50 -0.06 10.17
N THR A 29 9.54 -0.90 9.13
CA THR A 29 8.55 -0.89 8.04
C THR A 29 7.15 -1.15 8.59
N THR A 30 6.98 -2.20 9.40
CA THR A 30 5.68 -2.57 9.99
C THR A 30 5.20 -1.50 10.97
N LYS A 31 6.05 -1.03 11.89
CA LYS A 31 5.60 -0.11 12.96
C LYS A 31 5.36 1.33 12.49
N HIS A 32 6.14 1.81 11.52
CA HIS A 32 6.15 3.24 11.18
C HIS A 32 5.69 3.56 9.75
N MET A 33 5.92 2.68 8.79
CA MET A 33 5.63 2.96 7.38
C MET A 33 4.28 2.39 6.95
N LEU A 34 4.03 1.13 7.25
CA LEU A 34 2.80 0.42 6.88
C LEU A 34 1.52 1.16 7.31
N PRO A 35 1.39 1.70 8.54
CA PRO A 35 0.17 2.41 8.95
C PRO A 35 -0.15 3.61 8.05
N THR A 36 0.88 4.27 7.51
CA THR A 36 0.70 5.38 6.57
C THR A 36 0.16 4.88 5.23
N VAL A 37 0.71 3.78 4.69
CA VAL A 37 0.26 3.19 3.43
C VAL A 37 -1.19 2.72 3.54
N LEU A 38 -1.54 1.99 4.61
CA LEU A 38 -2.90 1.47 4.83
C LEU A 38 -3.92 2.61 4.95
N ARG A 39 -3.59 3.68 5.68
CA ARG A 39 -4.47 4.84 5.81
C ARG A 39 -4.73 5.54 4.47
N MET A 40 -3.73 5.57 3.60
CA MET A 40 -3.85 6.20 2.27
C MET A 40 -4.72 5.39 1.30
N ALA A 41 -5.10 4.14 1.63
CA ALA A 41 -6.05 3.37 0.82
C ALA A 41 -7.44 4.04 0.71
N GLY A 42 -7.78 4.94 1.64
CA GLY A 42 -9.01 5.73 1.62
C GLY A 42 -8.91 7.10 0.93
N ASP A 43 -7.83 7.38 0.19
CA ASP A 43 -7.62 8.69 -0.44
C ASP A 43 -8.72 9.01 -1.48
N ALA A 44 -9.12 10.28 -1.57
CA ALA A 44 -10.11 10.72 -2.55
C ALA A 44 -9.64 10.54 -4.00
N VAL A 45 -8.33 10.57 -4.25
CA VAL A 45 -7.72 10.49 -5.58
C VAL A 45 -7.36 9.05 -5.92
N ALA A 46 -7.94 8.51 -7.00
CA ALA A 46 -7.68 7.14 -7.47
C ALA A 46 -6.19 6.85 -7.70
N ASN A 47 -5.45 7.85 -8.21
CA ASN A 47 -3.99 7.74 -8.42
C ASN A 47 -3.22 7.46 -7.13
N VAL A 48 -3.65 8.03 -6.01
CA VAL A 48 -3.06 7.71 -4.70
C VAL A 48 -3.43 6.27 -4.30
N ARG A 49 -4.70 5.88 -4.45
CA ARG A 49 -5.18 4.54 -4.07
C ARG A 49 -4.54 3.40 -4.85
N PHE A 50 -4.36 3.51 -6.17
CA PHE A 50 -3.67 2.45 -6.90
C PHE A 50 -2.17 2.41 -6.58
N ASN A 51 -1.56 3.56 -6.25
CA ASN A 51 -0.18 3.57 -5.77
C ASN A 51 -0.06 2.94 -4.38
N VAL A 52 -1.10 2.98 -3.54
CA VAL A 52 -1.15 2.21 -2.29
C VAL A 52 -1.07 0.72 -2.58
N ALA A 53 -1.82 0.19 -3.55
CA ALA A 53 -1.73 -1.22 -3.94
C ALA A 53 -0.32 -1.60 -4.41
N LYS A 54 0.30 -0.77 -5.27
CA LYS A 54 1.70 -0.95 -5.72
C LYS A 54 2.69 -0.92 -4.55
N SER A 55 2.50 0.01 -3.62
CA SER A 55 3.33 0.11 -2.41
C SER A 55 3.20 -1.14 -1.53
N LEU A 56 1.97 -1.63 -1.30
CA LEU A 56 1.73 -2.85 -0.53
C LEU A 56 2.37 -4.08 -1.19
N GLN A 57 2.29 -4.21 -2.52
CA GLN A 57 3.01 -5.24 -3.27
C GLN A 57 4.53 -5.15 -3.06
N LYS A 58 5.08 -3.93 -3.10
CA LYS A 58 6.52 -3.70 -3.01
C LYS A 58 7.08 -3.97 -1.61
N ILE A 59 6.38 -3.55 -0.56
CA ILE A 59 6.83 -3.72 0.83
C ILE A 59 6.43 -5.09 1.41
N GLY A 60 5.45 -5.76 0.81
CA GLY A 60 4.90 -7.03 1.29
C GLY A 60 5.96 -8.11 1.61
N PRO A 61 6.99 -8.34 0.77
CA PRO A 61 8.05 -9.31 1.06
C PRO A 61 8.89 -9.03 2.31
N ILE A 62 8.80 -7.82 2.87
CA ILE A 62 9.53 -7.39 4.07
C ILE A 62 8.70 -7.69 5.34
N LEU A 63 7.38 -7.84 5.21
CA LEU A 63 6.44 -8.04 6.32
C LEU A 63 6.35 -9.52 6.69
N ASP A 64 6.00 -9.82 7.94
CA ASP A 64 5.66 -11.21 8.31
C ASP A 64 4.28 -11.61 7.78
N ASN A 65 4.06 -12.92 7.73
CA ASN A 65 2.81 -13.50 7.29
C ASN A 65 1.61 -13.06 8.16
N GLY A 66 1.81 -12.79 9.44
CA GLY A 66 0.73 -12.33 10.32
C GLY A 66 0.21 -10.95 9.88
N THR A 67 1.12 -10.00 9.66
CA THR A 67 0.78 -8.68 9.13
C THR A 67 0.21 -8.75 7.71
N LEU A 68 0.76 -9.60 6.83
CA LEU A 68 0.23 -9.77 5.48
C LEU A 68 -1.23 -10.22 5.47
N GLN A 69 -1.57 -11.23 6.28
CA GLN A 69 -2.92 -11.80 6.31
C GLN A 69 -3.92 -10.89 7.05
N ASN A 70 -3.52 -10.28 8.16
CA ASN A 70 -4.44 -9.57 9.04
C ASN A 70 -4.61 -8.08 8.71
N GLU A 71 -3.63 -7.46 8.04
CA GLU A 71 -3.63 -6.02 7.78
C GLU A 71 -3.59 -5.70 6.28
N VAL A 72 -2.71 -6.35 5.51
CA VAL A 72 -2.52 -6.04 4.08
C VAL A 72 -3.63 -6.64 3.22
N LYS A 73 -3.90 -7.94 3.37
CA LYS A 73 -4.91 -8.66 2.57
C LYS A 73 -6.28 -7.99 2.61
N PRO A 74 -6.87 -7.63 3.77
CA PRO A 74 -8.19 -7.01 3.82
C PRO A 74 -8.26 -5.66 3.09
N VAL A 75 -7.16 -4.90 3.13
CA VAL A 75 -7.08 -3.61 2.42
C VAL A 75 -7.01 -3.82 0.91
N LEU A 76 -6.19 -4.77 0.43
CA LEU A 76 -6.14 -5.11 -0.99
C LEU A 76 -7.47 -5.66 -1.49
N GLU A 77 -8.12 -6.57 -0.75
CA GLU A 77 -9.45 -7.08 -1.08
C GLU A 77 -10.47 -5.95 -1.19
N LYS A 78 -10.47 -4.98 -0.27
CA LYS A 78 -11.31 -3.79 -0.38
C LYS A 78 -11.01 -2.97 -1.64
N LEU A 79 -9.74 -2.77 -1.99
CA LEU A 79 -9.34 -2.05 -3.19
C LEU A 79 -9.71 -2.78 -4.50
N THR A 80 -9.87 -4.11 -4.49
CA THR A 80 -10.42 -4.83 -5.65
C THR A 80 -11.86 -4.45 -5.99
N GLN A 81 -12.57 -3.84 -5.03
CA GLN A 81 -13.95 -3.37 -5.18
C GLN A 81 -14.03 -1.87 -5.45
N ASP A 82 -12.90 -1.17 -5.62
CA ASP A 82 -12.85 0.28 -5.86
C ASP A 82 -13.54 0.66 -7.18
N PRO A 83 -14.25 1.80 -7.30
CA PRO A 83 -14.88 2.18 -8.58
C PRO A 83 -13.88 2.39 -9.73
N ASP A 84 -12.63 2.74 -9.44
CA ASP A 84 -11.61 3.01 -10.45
C ASP A 84 -10.93 1.70 -10.93
N VAL A 85 -10.83 1.53 -12.25
CA VAL A 85 -10.33 0.30 -12.88
C VAL A 85 -8.85 0.03 -12.58
N ASP A 86 -8.03 1.07 -12.50
CA ASP A 86 -6.60 0.92 -12.21
C ASP A 86 -6.40 0.47 -10.76
N VAL A 87 -7.19 1.04 -9.84
CA VAL A 87 -7.17 0.61 -8.43
C VAL A 87 -7.51 -0.88 -8.31
N LYS A 88 -8.58 -1.34 -8.99
CA LYS A 88 -8.93 -2.77 -9.00
C LYS A 88 -7.80 -3.64 -9.54
N TYR A 89 -7.25 -3.25 -10.69
CA TYR A 89 -6.23 -3.99 -11.40
C TYR A 89 -4.98 -4.18 -10.52
N PHE A 90 -4.43 -3.08 -9.98
CA PHE A 90 -3.22 -3.14 -9.18
C PHE A 90 -3.44 -3.80 -7.81
N ALA A 91 -4.65 -3.71 -7.24
CA ALA A 91 -4.99 -4.45 -6.02
C ALA A 91 -5.02 -5.96 -6.26
N GLN A 92 -5.61 -6.39 -7.38
CA GLN A 92 -5.64 -7.81 -7.75
C GLN A 92 -4.25 -8.35 -8.06
N GLU A 93 -3.43 -7.58 -8.80
CA GLU A 93 -2.04 -7.92 -9.08
C GLU A 93 -1.25 -8.11 -7.78
N ALA A 94 -1.39 -7.18 -6.82
CA ALA A 94 -0.72 -7.26 -5.53
C ALA A 94 -1.13 -8.51 -4.73
N LEU A 95 -2.42 -8.86 -4.70
CA LEU A 95 -2.89 -10.10 -4.06
C LEU A 95 -2.26 -11.34 -4.69
N THR A 96 -2.18 -11.39 -6.02
CA THR A 96 -1.57 -12.50 -6.75
C THR A 96 -0.07 -12.60 -6.48
N VAL A 97 0.66 -11.49 -6.56
CA VAL A 97 2.12 -11.46 -6.34
C VAL A 97 2.48 -11.85 -4.90
N LEU A 98 1.67 -11.45 -3.92
CA LEU A 98 1.89 -11.78 -2.52
C LEU A 98 1.32 -13.15 -2.11
N ALA A 99 0.74 -13.91 -3.05
CA ALA A 99 0.06 -15.18 -2.80
C ALA A 99 -1.00 -15.08 -1.69
N LEU A 100 -1.78 -13.99 -1.70
CA LEU A 100 -2.86 -13.70 -0.75
C LEU A 100 -4.26 -14.02 -1.30
N VAL A 101 -4.34 -14.57 -2.52
CA VAL A 101 -5.59 -14.99 -3.15
C VAL A 101 -6.18 -16.22 -2.46
#